data_AF-A0A1E5IF61-F1
#
_entry.id   AF-A0A1E5IF61-F1
#
_cell.length_a   1.000
_cell.length_b   1.000
_cell.length_c   1.000
_cell.angle_alpha   90.00
_cell.angle_beta   90.00
_cell.angle_gamma   90.00
#
_symmetry.space_group_name_H-M   'P 1'
#
loop_
_entity.id
_entity.type
_entity.pdbx_description
1 polymer ?
#
loop_
_entity_poly.entity_id
_entity_poly.type
_entity_poly.pdbx_seq_one_letter_code
_entity_poly.pdbx_strand_id
1 'polypeptide(L)'
;MKEKRQKNINTDNVGRPQKPMNKSQIISVLASAGSGKTYNLAKRYLYLLLSSDDNAGIKNIIAVTFTNKAAVEMKYRVINYLKKAALSLDTGDFFDELELTKDKIAQRSVAALKDIFKFYDNFNISTIDSFKNRILKSCAMSIDLSPNFVIKQDYSDNLLFSLEIFLQKAQISENLRNIVLQYVSQYLMKDSGWFPKNNIYNEIEKVFKESGNTGKDILTDERVSFRDEIASRSATIIGKIKRFKGLLPNIQPKKYYSDTVERVLSTGEKIFLSMDIPSRFAYETIEYIKDAEINAEADVLWSEINKDIKSLCDFYMENYYGVYSYLYS
;
A
#
# COMPACT_ATOMS: atom_id res chain seq x y z
N MET A 1 -4.30 55.69 -6.04
CA MET A 1 -5.55 55.00 -5.66
C MET A 1 -5.52 53.56 -6.15
N LYS A 2 -5.18 52.61 -5.28
CA LYS A 2 -5.46 51.18 -5.43
C LYS A 2 -5.76 50.66 -4.02
N GLU A 3 -7.05 50.40 -3.76
CA GLU A 3 -7.58 50.03 -2.45
C GLU A 3 -7.24 48.58 -2.09
N LYS A 4 -6.80 48.43 -0.84
CA LYS A 4 -6.64 47.16 -0.13
C LYS A 4 -8.03 46.59 0.16
N ARG A 5 -8.29 45.33 -0.22
CA ARG A 5 -9.40 44.53 0.35
C ARG A 5 -8.85 43.62 1.45
N GLN A 6 -9.15 43.97 2.69
CA GLN A 6 -9.02 43.12 3.87
C GLN A 6 -9.90 41.87 3.73
N LYS A 7 -9.32 40.69 4.02
CA LYS A 7 -10.09 39.48 4.34
C LYS A 7 -10.33 39.45 5.85
N ASN A 8 -11.56 39.71 6.26
CA ASN A 8 -12.02 39.40 7.62
C ASN A 8 -12.21 37.88 7.73
N ILE A 9 -11.47 37.27 8.66
CA ILE A 9 -11.66 35.89 9.09
C ILE A 9 -12.69 35.95 10.22
N ASN A 10 -13.90 35.47 9.98
CA ASN A 10 -14.91 35.30 11.02
C ASN A 10 -14.83 33.86 11.52
N THR A 11 -14.13 33.67 12.65
CA THR A 11 -14.16 32.45 13.44
C THR A 11 -15.40 32.47 14.31
N ASP A 12 -16.52 31.92 13.84
CA ASP A 12 -17.66 31.48 14.66
C ASP A 12 -18.73 30.86 13.75
N ASN A 13 -18.77 29.53 13.66
CA ASN A 13 -19.97 28.72 13.41
C ASN A 13 -19.59 27.24 13.25
N VAL A 14 -19.56 26.52 14.39
CA VAL A 14 -19.65 25.06 14.39
C VAL A 14 -21.11 24.70 14.18
N GLY A 15 -21.57 24.76 12.93
CA GLY A 15 -22.96 24.56 12.55
C GLY A 15 -23.32 23.09 12.35
N ARG A 16 -24.33 22.61 13.09
CA ARG A 16 -25.05 21.35 12.84
C ARG A 16 -25.65 21.34 11.42
N PRO A 17 -25.72 20.20 10.72
CA PRO A 17 -26.36 20.15 9.41
C PRO A 17 -27.89 20.33 9.53
N GLN A 18 -28.43 21.34 8.86
CA GLN A 18 -29.87 21.58 8.70
C GLN A 18 -30.42 20.82 7.46
N LYS A 19 -31.66 20.32 7.56
CA LYS A 19 -32.44 19.48 6.62
C LYS A 19 -33.02 20.26 5.42
N PRO A 20 -33.61 19.63 4.37
CA PRO A 20 -33.20 18.50 3.53
C PRO A 20 -32.60 18.98 2.17
N MET A 21 -31.60 18.28 1.64
CA MET A 21 -30.83 18.72 0.46
C MET A 21 -31.21 17.93 -0.81
N ASN A 22 -31.88 18.60 -1.75
CA ASN A 22 -32.28 18.03 -3.05
C ASN A 22 -31.35 18.46 -4.21
N LYS A 23 -30.03 18.51 -3.96
CA LYS A 23 -28.98 18.69 -4.98
C LYS A 23 -27.80 17.80 -4.61
N SER A 24 -27.19 17.11 -5.58
CA SER A 24 -25.93 16.39 -5.36
C SER A 24 -24.86 17.37 -4.88
N GLN A 25 -24.41 17.21 -3.64
CA GLN A 25 -23.41 18.06 -3.02
C GLN A 25 -22.10 17.32 -2.81
N ILE A 26 -21.00 17.99 -3.10
CA ILE A 26 -19.66 17.52 -2.74
C ILE A 26 -19.35 18.10 -1.36
N ILE A 27 -19.16 17.22 -0.38
CA ILE A 27 -18.82 17.60 0.99
C ILE A 27 -17.37 17.21 1.25
N SER A 28 -16.53 18.20 1.54
CA SER A 28 -15.16 17.98 1.97
C SER A 28 -15.06 18.15 3.49
N VAL A 29 -14.51 17.15 4.17
CA VAL A 29 -14.32 17.18 5.63
C VAL A 29 -12.83 17.17 5.93
N LEU A 30 -12.35 18.28 6.50
CA LEU A 30 -11.00 18.38 7.04
C LEU A 30 -10.99 17.80 8.45
N ALA A 31 -10.05 16.89 8.71
CA ALA A 31 -9.99 16.20 9.98
C ALA A 31 -8.52 15.95 10.37
N SER A 32 -8.15 16.20 11.62
CA SER A 32 -6.80 15.98 12.16
C SER A 32 -6.59 14.53 12.64
N ALA A 33 -5.38 14.14 13.04
CA ALA A 33 -5.19 12.87 13.74
C ALA A 33 -6.05 12.84 15.03
N GLY A 34 -6.61 11.67 15.38
CA GLY A 34 -7.46 11.52 16.58
C GLY A 34 -8.88 12.11 16.50
N SER A 35 -9.25 12.80 15.41
CA SER A 35 -10.56 13.46 15.24
C SER A 35 -11.75 12.52 14.94
N GLY A 36 -11.57 11.21 15.03
CA GLY A 36 -12.64 10.24 14.76
C GLY A 36 -13.04 10.12 13.28
N LYS A 37 -12.11 10.28 12.32
CA LYS A 37 -12.41 10.20 10.86
C LYS A 37 -13.18 8.95 10.47
N THR A 38 -12.70 7.78 10.88
CA THR A 38 -13.34 6.49 10.59
C THR A 38 -14.66 6.32 11.34
N TYR A 39 -14.79 6.92 12.53
CA TYR A 39 -16.05 6.99 13.29
C TYR A 39 -17.12 7.75 12.50
N ASN A 40 -16.81 8.99 12.11
CA ASN A 40 -17.73 9.86 11.38
C ASN A 40 -18.08 9.29 10.00
N LEU A 41 -17.12 8.64 9.33
CA LEU A 41 -17.38 7.98 8.04
C LEU A 41 -18.36 6.79 8.19
N ALA A 42 -18.20 5.98 9.23
CA ALA A 42 -19.14 4.89 9.52
C ALA A 42 -20.53 5.42 9.91
N LYS A 43 -20.59 6.49 10.71
CA LYS A 43 -21.84 7.18 11.09
C LYS A 43 -22.56 7.68 9.84
N ARG A 44 -21.84 8.34 8.92
CA ARG A 44 -22.38 8.81 7.65
C ARG A 44 -22.84 7.67 6.75
N TYR A 45 -22.10 6.57 6.69
CA TYR A 45 -22.50 5.39 5.92
C TYR A 45 -23.84 4.83 6.41
N LEU A 46 -23.99 4.67 7.73
CA LEU A 46 -25.24 4.21 8.35
C LEU A 46 -26.38 5.20 8.16
N TYR A 47 -26.12 6.49 8.25
CA TYR A 47 -27.09 7.52 7.92
C TYR A 47 -27.62 7.33 6.49
N LEU A 48 -26.74 7.22 5.50
CA LEU A 48 -27.15 7.02 4.10
C LEU A 48 -27.91 5.71 3.89
N LEU A 49 -27.48 4.63 4.57
CA LEU A 49 -28.10 3.32 4.47
C LEU A 49 -29.53 3.30 5.03
N LEU A 50 -29.77 4.01 6.14
CA LEU A 50 -31.03 3.95 6.89
C LEU A 50 -31.96 5.14 6.65
N SER A 51 -31.52 6.23 6.00
CA SER A 51 -32.33 7.46 5.84
C SER A 51 -33.47 7.35 4.83
N SER A 52 -33.27 6.63 3.74
CA SER A 52 -34.27 6.49 2.66
C SER A 52 -35.37 5.49 3.00
N ASP A 53 -36.61 5.79 2.63
CA ASP A 53 -37.76 4.91 2.86
C ASP A 53 -37.68 3.58 2.11
N ASP A 54 -37.04 3.57 0.93
CA ASP A 54 -36.81 2.36 0.13
C ASP A 54 -35.54 1.58 0.54
N ASN A 55 -34.80 2.05 1.56
CA ASN A 55 -33.38 1.79 1.77
C ASN A 55 -32.59 2.14 0.49
N ALA A 56 -31.51 2.93 0.60
CA ALA A 56 -30.72 3.31 -0.57
C ALA A 56 -30.17 2.07 -1.28
N GLY A 57 -30.26 0.90 -0.64
CA GLY A 57 -29.76 -0.37 -1.10
C GLY A 57 -28.27 -0.35 -0.84
N ILE A 58 -27.78 -1.35 -0.13
CA ILE A 58 -26.36 -1.44 0.20
C ILE A 58 -25.44 -1.31 -1.03
N LYS A 59 -25.93 -1.77 -2.19
CA LYS A 59 -25.28 -1.69 -3.50
C LYS A 59 -25.01 -0.25 -3.99
N ASN A 60 -25.80 0.75 -3.56
CA ASN A 60 -25.70 2.12 -4.06
C ASN A 60 -24.78 3.00 -3.22
N ILE A 61 -24.24 2.50 -2.10
CA ILE A 61 -23.33 3.25 -1.24
C ILE A 61 -21.93 2.66 -1.40
N ILE A 62 -20.97 3.48 -1.84
CA ILE A 62 -19.58 3.07 -1.99
C ILE A 62 -18.74 3.84 -0.96
N ALA A 63 -17.99 3.11 -0.14
CA ALA A 63 -16.98 3.67 0.75
C ALA A 63 -15.61 3.10 0.40
N VAL A 64 -14.65 3.99 0.16
CA VAL A 64 -13.27 3.62 -0.22
C VAL A 64 -12.27 4.11 0.82
N THR A 65 -11.28 3.28 1.15
CA THR A 65 -10.19 3.60 2.08
C THR A 65 -8.82 3.32 1.46
N PHE A 66 -7.75 3.84 2.06
CA PHE A 66 -6.39 3.56 1.61
C PHE A 66 -5.88 2.17 2.00
N THR A 67 -6.28 1.65 3.16
CA THR A 67 -5.74 0.38 3.69
C THR A 67 -6.83 -0.67 3.88
N ASN A 68 -6.45 -1.94 3.75
CA ASN A 68 -7.33 -3.09 4.04
C ASN A 68 -7.82 -3.04 5.49
N LYS A 69 -6.93 -2.71 6.43
CA LYS A 69 -7.26 -2.55 7.85
C LYS A 69 -8.38 -1.53 8.08
N ALA A 70 -8.30 -0.36 7.45
CA ALA A 70 -9.34 0.66 7.58
C ALA A 70 -10.68 0.20 6.98
N ALA A 71 -10.66 -0.51 5.85
CA ALA A 71 -11.87 -1.07 5.25
C ALA A 71 -12.51 -2.12 6.17
N VAL A 72 -11.72 -3.05 6.72
CA VAL A 72 -12.18 -4.10 7.66
C VAL A 72 -12.73 -3.48 8.93
N GLU A 73 -12.02 -2.51 9.52
CA GLU A 73 -12.48 -1.79 10.71
C GLU A 73 -13.83 -1.08 10.44
N MET A 74 -13.97 -0.42 9.29
CA MET A 74 -15.19 0.26 8.90
C MET A 74 -16.35 -0.73 8.70
N LYS A 75 -16.12 -1.88 8.05
CA LYS A 75 -17.12 -2.97 7.92
C LYS A 75 -17.57 -3.46 9.28
N TYR A 76 -16.62 -3.77 10.17
CA TYR A 76 -16.91 -4.22 11.52
C TYR A 76 -17.77 -3.21 12.27
N ARG A 77 -17.40 -1.92 12.20
CA ARG A 77 -18.13 -0.85 12.87
C ARG A 77 -19.57 -0.73 12.37
N VAL A 78 -19.78 -0.71 11.05
CA VAL A 78 -21.12 -0.68 10.44
C VAL A 78 -21.96 -1.86 10.91
N ILE A 79 -21.45 -3.09 10.82
CA ILE A 79 -22.18 -4.29 11.25
C ILE A 79 -22.49 -4.25 12.75
N ASN A 80 -21.53 -3.82 13.58
CA ASN A 80 -21.71 -3.76 15.02
C ASN A 80 -22.81 -2.78 15.43
N TYR A 81 -22.86 -1.58 14.84
CA TYR A 81 -23.90 -0.61 15.15
C TYR A 81 -25.28 -1.02 14.61
N LEU A 82 -25.35 -1.67 13.45
CA LEU A 82 -26.60 -2.27 12.99
C LEU A 82 -27.09 -3.37 13.94
N LYS A 83 -26.20 -4.22 14.45
CA LYS A 83 -26.56 -5.27 15.43
C LYS A 83 -27.08 -4.66 16.74
N LYS A 84 -26.37 -3.66 17.27
CA LYS A 84 -26.80 -2.94 18.47
C LYS A 84 -28.19 -2.33 18.28
N ALA A 85 -28.40 -1.61 17.18
CA ALA A 85 -29.71 -1.04 16.86
C ALA A 85 -30.80 -2.10 16.69
N ALA A 86 -30.52 -3.20 15.97
CA ALA A 86 -31.46 -4.30 15.76
C ALA A 86 -31.89 -5.00 17.05
N LEU A 87 -31.01 -5.03 18.06
CA LEU A 87 -31.26 -5.60 19.38
C LEU A 87 -31.72 -4.54 20.40
N SER A 88 -32.01 -3.31 19.97
CA SER A 88 -32.39 -2.19 20.83
C SER A 88 -31.39 -1.91 21.98
N LEU A 89 -30.10 -2.20 21.74
CA LEU A 89 -29.01 -1.90 22.66
C LEU A 89 -28.57 -0.44 22.53
N ASP A 90 -27.73 0.01 23.47
CA ASP A 90 -27.16 1.36 23.42
C ASP A 90 -26.21 1.55 22.20
N THR A 91 -26.57 2.53 21.39
CA THR A 91 -25.86 2.95 20.18
C THR A 91 -25.12 4.27 20.35
N GLY A 92 -25.19 4.93 21.51
CA GLY A 92 -24.71 6.29 21.69
C GLY A 92 -25.34 7.24 20.66
N ASP A 93 -24.55 8.17 20.14
CA ASP A 93 -24.99 9.25 19.24
C ASP A 93 -25.07 8.84 17.76
N PHE A 94 -24.82 7.56 17.43
CA PHE A 94 -24.58 7.10 16.05
C PHE A 94 -25.77 7.32 15.11
N PHE A 95 -26.98 7.36 15.66
CA PHE A 95 -28.22 7.48 14.90
C PHE A 95 -28.98 8.77 15.20
N ASP A 96 -28.42 9.70 15.99
CA ASP A 96 -29.10 10.94 16.40
C ASP A 96 -29.46 11.86 15.22
N GLU A 97 -28.70 11.76 14.12
CA GLU A 97 -28.97 12.50 12.88
C GLU A 97 -30.13 11.89 12.07
N LEU A 98 -30.53 10.65 12.36
CA LEU A 98 -31.71 10.05 11.75
C LEU A 98 -32.95 10.59 12.47
N GLU A 99 -33.80 11.30 11.74
CA GLU A 99 -35.11 11.73 12.24
C GLU A 99 -36.12 10.57 12.21
N LEU A 100 -35.79 9.48 12.92
CA LEU A 100 -36.53 8.22 12.99
C LEU A 100 -36.69 7.77 14.43
N THR A 101 -37.78 7.05 14.72
CA THR A 101 -37.95 6.40 16.03
C THR A 101 -36.96 5.26 16.21
N LYS A 102 -36.61 4.94 17.46
CA LYS A 102 -35.74 3.80 17.78
C LYS A 102 -36.25 2.49 17.18
N ASP A 103 -37.56 2.25 17.22
CA ASP A 103 -38.19 1.06 16.62
C ASP A 103 -37.99 1.02 15.11
N LYS A 104 -38.10 2.17 14.44
CA LYS A 104 -37.89 2.24 12.99
C LYS A 104 -36.43 2.01 12.62
N ILE A 105 -35.50 2.56 13.41
CA ILE A 105 -34.06 2.32 13.26
C ILE A 105 -33.75 0.84 13.47
N ALA A 106 -34.32 0.19 14.49
CA ALA A 106 -34.16 -1.25 14.74
C ALA A 106 -34.69 -2.08 13.55
N GLN A 107 -35.90 -1.79 13.07
CA GLN A 107 -36.51 -2.46 11.92
C GLN A 107 -35.64 -2.33 10.66
N ARG A 108 -35.18 -1.11 10.33
CA ARG A 108 -34.31 -0.86 9.18
C ARG A 108 -32.94 -1.53 9.35
N SER A 109 -32.41 -1.56 10.58
CA SER A 109 -31.14 -2.23 10.87
C SER A 109 -31.22 -3.75 10.67
N VAL A 110 -32.32 -4.39 11.07
CA VAL A 110 -32.58 -5.80 10.79
C VAL A 110 -32.63 -6.07 9.29
N ALA A 111 -33.35 -5.22 8.54
CA ALA A 111 -33.43 -5.35 7.07
C ALA A 111 -32.04 -5.18 6.42
N ALA A 112 -31.29 -4.16 6.81
CA ALA A 112 -29.93 -3.91 6.31
C ALA A 112 -28.98 -5.08 6.61
N LEU A 113 -29.03 -5.66 7.82
CA LEU A 113 -28.24 -6.84 8.15
C LEU A 113 -28.59 -8.05 7.29
N LYS A 114 -29.88 -8.29 7.04
CA LYS A 114 -30.34 -9.35 6.13
C LYS A 114 -29.80 -9.14 4.71
N ASP A 115 -29.84 -7.92 4.21
CA ASP A 115 -29.30 -7.59 2.89
C ASP A 115 -27.78 -7.75 2.82
N ILE A 116 -27.04 -7.34 3.88
CA ILE A 116 -25.60 -7.57 4.00
C ILE A 116 -25.28 -9.06 3.92
N PHE A 117 -25.99 -9.89 4.69
CA PHE A 117 -25.71 -11.33 4.73
C PHE A 117 -26.10 -12.04 3.43
N LYS A 118 -27.20 -11.62 2.81
CA LYS A 118 -27.68 -12.21 1.54
C LYS A 118 -26.84 -11.78 0.34
N PHE A 119 -26.37 -10.54 0.33
CA PHE A 119 -25.67 -9.92 -0.79
C PHE A 119 -24.36 -9.27 -0.33
N TYR A 120 -23.50 -10.04 0.31
CA TYR A 120 -22.27 -9.52 0.91
C TYR A 120 -21.34 -8.82 -0.10
N ASP A 121 -21.33 -9.28 -1.35
CA ASP A 121 -20.56 -8.65 -2.44
C ASP A 121 -21.02 -7.23 -2.77
N ASN A 122 -22.27 -6.88 -2.44
CA ASN A 122 -22.80 -5.54 -2.56
C ASN A 122 -22.44 -4.64 -1.38
N PHE A 123 -21.80 -5.17 -0.33
CA PHE A 123 -21.30 -4.38 0.80
C PHE A 123 -20.01 -3.66 0.42
N ASN A 124 -20.18 -2.56 -0.31
CA ASN A 124 -19.15 -1.81 -1.03
C ASN A 124 -18.27 -0.93 -0.13
N ILE A 125 -17.69 -1.52 0.92
CA ILE A 125 -16.61 -0.94 1.72
C ILE A 125 -15.30 -1.63 1.34
N SER A 126 -14.42 -0.94 0.63
CA SER A 126 -13.19 -1.53 0.08
C SER A 126 -12.02 -0.58 0.07
N THR A 127 -10.84 -1.06 -0.31
CA THR A 127 -9.72 -0.17 -0.63
C THR A 127 -9.91 0.51 -1.97
N ILE A 128 -9.17 1.61 -2.20
CA ILE A 128 -9.09 2.30 -3.49
C ILE A 128 -8.65 1.31 -4.59
N ASP A 129 -7.65 0.47 -4.34
CA ASP A 129 -7.15 -0.46 -5.36
C ASP A 129 -8.15 -1.58 -5.69
N SER A 130 -8.85 -2.11 -4.67
CA SER A 130 -9.94 -3.08 -4.89
C SER A 130 -11.05 -2.46 -5.74
N PHE A 131 -11.38 -1.19 -5.47
CA PHE A 131 -12.38 -0.46 -6.23
C PHE A 131 -11.95 -0.19 -7.67
N LYS A 132 -10.70 0.28 -7.89
CA LYS A 132 -10.11 0.46 -9.21
C LYS A 132 -10.09 -0.85 -10.00
N ASN A 133 -9.64 -1.94 -9.39
CA ASN A 133 -9.62 -3.27 -10.02
C ASN A 133 -11.03 -3.69 -10.46
N ARG A 134 -12.03 -3.47 -9.61
CA ARG A 134 -13.43 -3.74 -9.97
C ARG A 134 -13.89 -2.91 -11.18
N ILE A 135 -13.54 -1.62 -11.24
CA ILE A 135 -13.84 -0.77 -12.41
C ILE A 135 -13.14 -1.33 -13.65
N LEU A 136 -11.83 -1.61 -13.57
CA LEU A 136 -11.04 -2.13 -14.68
C LEU A 136 -11.60 -3.45 -15.19
N LYS A 137 -12.00 -4.36 -14.31
CA LYS A 137 -12.68 -5.60 -14.72
C LYS A 137 -14.00 -5.34 -15.43
N SER A 138 -14.78 -4.36 -14.96
CA SER A 138 -16.06 -4.02 -15.59
C SER A 138 -15.93 -3.37 -16.97
N CYS A 139 -14.80 -2.71 -17.25
CA CYS A 139 -14.53 -2.08 -18.54
C CYS A 139 -13.41 -2.77 -19.35
N ALA A 140 -12.93 -3.95 -18.93
CA ALA A 140 -11.74 -4.61 -19.48
C ALA A 140 -11.82 -4.76 -21.02
N MET A 141 -12.96 -5.23 -21.52
CA MET A 141 -13.19 -5.39 -22.96
C MET A 141 -13.18 -4.05 -23.72
N SER A 142 -13.54 -2.94 -23.07
CA SER A 142 -13.52 -1.60 -23.68
C SER A 142 -12.12 -1.01 -23.78
N ILE A 143 -11.14 -1.59 -23.07
CA ILE A 143 -9.73 -1.17 -23.07
C ILE A 143 -8.80 -2.28 -23.58
N ASP A 144 -9.34 -3.22 -24.36
CA ASP A 144 -8.61 -4.34 -24.98
C ASP A 144 -7.84 -5.22 -23.96
N LEU A 145 -8.41 -5.39 -22.76
CA LEU A 145 -7.92 -6.29 -21.74
C LEU A 145 -8.84 -7.50 -21.59
N SER A 146 -8.24 -8.68 -21.37
CA SER A 146 -8.99 -9.88 -20.98
C SER A 146 -9.68 -9.66 -19.63
N PRO A 147 -10.97 -9.98 -19.47
CA PRO A 147 -11.67 -9.93 -18.17
C PRO A 147 -10.99 -10.78 -17.07
N ASN A 148 -10.19 -11.77 -17.47
CA ASN A 148 -9.42 -12.65 -16.58
C ASN A 148 -7.99 -12.14 -16.31
N PHE A 149 -7.69 -10.85 -16.56
CA PHE A 149 -6.36 -10.32 -16.26
C PHE A 149 -6.03 -10.50 -14.77
N VAL A 150 -4.82 -10.98 -14.50
CA VAL A 150 -4.28 -11.08 -13.15
C VAL A 150 -3.36 -9.88 -12.95
N ILE A 151 -3.61 -9.12 -11.88
CA ILE A 151 -2.68 -8.08 -11.46
C ILE A 151 -1.45 -8.81 -10.91
N LYS A 152 -0.34 -8.83 -11.67
CA LYS A 152 0.94 -9.33 -11.18
C LYS A 152 1.34 -8.44 -10.01
N GLN A 153 1.54 -9.03 -8.83
CA GLN A 153 2.01 -8.28 -7.68
C GLN A 153 3.53 -8.25 -7.73
N ASP A 154 4.09 -7.05 -7.68
CA ASP A 154 5.52 -6.79 -7.94
C ASP A 154 6.45 -7.52 -6.96
N TYR A 155 5.93 -7.94 -5.80
CA TYR A 155 6.71 -8.66 -4.80
C TYR A 155 7.00 -10.13 -5.13
N SER A 156 6.29 -10.77 -6.07
CA SER A 156 6.49 -12.21 -6.31
C SER A 156 7.92 -12.52 -6.77
N ASP A 157 8.43 -11.69 -7.68
CA ASP A 157 9.80 -11.83 -8.18
C ASP A 157 10.82 -11.54 -7.05
N ASN A 158 10.53 -10.55 -6.19
CA ASN A 158 11.35 -10.19 -5.02
C ASN A 158 11.39 -11.30 -3.95
N LEU A 159 10.24 -11.91 -3.65
CA LEU A 159 10.15 -13.04 -2.70
C LEU A 159 10.91 -14.25 -3.21
N LEU A 160 10.82 -14.54 -4.52
CA LEU A 160 11.54 -15.65 -5.13
C LEU A 160 13.06 -15.42 -5.07
N PHE A 161 13.51 -14.21 -5.38
CA PHE A 161 14.92 -13.84 -5.27
C PHE A 161 15.42 -13.92 -3.83
N SER A 162 14.62 -13.45 -2.86
CA SER A 162 14.96 -13.55 -1.44
C SER A 162 15.10 -15.00 -0.96
N LEU A 163 14.21 -15.89 -1.42
CA LEU A 163 14.33 -17.33 -1.18
C LEU A 163 15.63 -17.91 -1.78
N GLU A 164 16.05 -17.47 -2.96
CA GLU A 164 17.31 -17.91 -3.56
C GLU A 164 18.52 -17.49 -2.74
N ILE A 165 18.56 -16.24 -2.26
CA ILE A 165 19.61 -15.78 -1.34
C ILE A 165 19.63 -16.61 -0.07
N PHE A 166 18.46 -16.86 0.53
CA PHE A 166 18.33 -17.69 1.73
C PHE A 166 18.91 -19.09 1.51
N LEU A 167 18.57 -19.75 0.39
CA LEU A 167 19.09 -21.07 0.04
C LEU A 167 20.61 -21.05 -0.22
N GLN A 168 21.14 -19.99 -0.82
CA GLN A 168 22.59 -19.81 -0.98
C GLN A 168 23.29 -19.67 0.37
N LYS A 169 22.76 -18.84 1.28
CA LYS A 169 23.31 -18.68 2.64
C LYS A 169 23.24 -19.98 3.44
N ALA A 170 22.22 -20.80 3.25
CA ALA A 170 22.11 -22.14 3.85
C ALA A 170 23.22 -23.10 3.40
N GLN A 171 23.93 -22.84 2.31
CA GLN A 171 25.11 -23.65 1.95
C GLN A 171 26.28 -23.40 2.90
N ILE A 172 26.40 -22.16 3.41
CA ILE A 172 27.54 -21.68 4.21
C ILE A 172 27.22 -21.75 5.71
N SER A 173 26.01 -21.34 6.10
CA SER A 173 25.59 -21.30 7.50
C SER A 173 24.98 -22.62 7.94
N GLU A 174 25.59 -23.26 8.93
CA GLU A 174 25.11 -24.53 9.49
C GLU A 174 23.72 -24.40 10.11
N ASN A 175 23.42 -23.29 10.79
CA ASN A 175 22.10 -23.04 11.35
C ASN A 175 21.01 -23.01 10.27
N LEU A 176 21.23 -22.21 9.21
CA LEU A 176 20.29 -22.09 8.09
C LEU A 176 20.15 -23.40 7.32
N ARG A 177 21.26 -24.13 7.15
CA ARG A 177 21.26 -25.47 6.56
C ARG A 177 20.35 -26.42 7.32
N ASN A 178 20.43 -26.42 8.64
CA ASN A 178 19.63 -27.31 9.49
C ASN A 178 18.13 -27.03 9.37
N ILE A 179 17.73 -25.76 9.29
CA ILE A 179 16.33 -25.36 9.08
C ILE A 179 15.82 -25.85 7.72
N VAL A 180 16.59 -25.64 6.66
CA VAL A 180 16.24 -26.13 5.31
C VAL A 180 16.12 -27.65 5.30
N LEU A 181 17.08 -28.36 5.89
CA LEU A 181 17.06 -29.83 5.98
C LEU A 181 15.87 -30.33 6.79
N GLN A 182 15.52 -29.66 7.89
CA GLN A 182 14.34 -29.99 8.69
C GLN A 182 13.06 -29.84 7.86
N TYR A 183 12.90 -28.72 7.15
CA TYR A 183 11.76 -28.52 6.25
C TYR A 183 11.69 -29.59 5.16
N VAL A 184 12.80 -29.86 4.47
CA VAL A 184 12.85 -30.87 3.40
C VAL A 184 12.53 -32.25 3.96
N SER A 185 13.02 -32.60 5.15
CA SER A 185 12.71 -33.88 5.79
C SER A 185 11.21 -34.02 6.09
N GLN A 186 10.56 -32.96 6.60
CA GLN A 186 9.12 -32.95 6.86
C GLN A 186 8.32 -33.02 5.55
N TYR A 187 8.78 -32.34 4.50
CA TYR A 187 8.15 -32.40 3.18
C TYR A 187 8.22 -33.81 2.60
N LEU A 188 9.40 -34.45 2.61
CA LEU A 188 9.60 -35.81 2.09
C LEU A 188 8.83 -36.88 2.88
N MET A 189 8.52 -36.64 4.16
CA MET A 189 7.65 -37.52 4.93
C MET A 189 6.18 -37.46 4.49
N LYS A 190 5.76 -36.33 3.88
CA LYS A 190 4.37 -36.07 3.50
C LYS A 190 4.10 -36.23 2.00
N ASP A 191 5.11 -36.00 1.17
CA ASP A 191 5.03 -35.94 -0.28
C ASP A 191 6.25 -36.61 -0.94
N SER A 192 6.10 -37.10 -2.17
CA SER A 192 7.15 -37.83 -2.90
C SER A 192 7.79 -37.03 -4.05
N GLY A 193 7.60 -35.71 -4.06
CA GLY A 193 8.06 -34.81 -5.12
C GLY A 193 9.56 -34.44 -5.06
N TRP A 194 10.08 -33.98 -6.20
CA TRP A 194 11.39 -33.31 -6.31
C TRP A 194 11.35 -31.93 -5.62
N PHE A 195 12.53 -31.40 -5.24
CA PHE A 195 12.71 -30.27 -4.31
C PHE A 195 11.58 -29.21 -4.31
N PRO A 196 10.91 -28.97 -3.15
CA PRO A 196 9.65 -28.24 -3.09
C PRO A 196 9.80 -26.71 -3.07
N LYS A 197 10.58 -26.14 -4.01
CA LYS A 197 10.83 -24.69 -4.08
C LYS A 197 9.52 -23.89 -4.09
N ASN A 198 8.54 -24.34 -4.85
CA ASN A 198 7.23 -23.69 -4.95
C ASN A 198 6.43 -23.76 -3.64
N ASN A 199 6.55 -24.84 -2.88
CA ASN A 199 5.88 -24.96 -1.58
C ASN A 199 6.50 -24.02 -0.56
N ILE A 200 7.84 -23.94 -0.51
CA ILE A 200 8.56 -22.99 0.34
C ILE A 200 8.15 -21.56 -0.02
N TYR A 201 8.18 -21.22 -1.31
CA TYR A 201 7.71 -19.92 -1.80
C TYR A 201 6.26 -19.63 -1.39
N ASN A 202 5.35 -20.58 -1.56
CA ASN A 202 3.94 -20.39 -1.21
C ASN A 202 3.73 -20.15 0.29
N GLU A 203 4.49 -20.81 1.16
CA GLU A 203 4.44 -20.56 2.60
C GLU A 203 4.98 -19.16 2.94
N ILE A 204 6.14 -18.78 2.40
CA ILE A 204 6.69 -17.42 2.54
C ILE A 204 5.69 -16.37 2.05
N GLU A 205 5.06 -16.61 0.89
CA GLU A 205 4.10 -15.69 0.28
C GLU A 205 2.82 -15.54 1.13
N LYS A 206 2.31 -16.64 1.69
CA LYS A 206 1.17 -16.58 2.63
C LYS A 206 1.51 -15.70 3.83
N VAL A 207 2.66 -15.94 4.44
CA VAL A 207 3.12 -15.22 5.62
C VAL A 207 3.35 -13.73 5.32
N PHE A 208 3.94 -13.41 4.16
CA PHE A 208 4.09 -12.03 3.66
C PHE A 208 2.73 -11.34 3.45
N LYS A 209 1.75 -12.05 2.86
CA LYS A 209 0.39 -11.51 2.66
C LYS A 209 -0.32 -11.27 3.99
N GLU A 210 -0.16 -12.18 4.96
CA GLU A 210 -0.77 -12.04 6.29
C GLU A 210 -0.16 -10.89 7.12
N SER A 211 1.16 -10.67 7.05
CA SER A 211 1.81 -9.53 7.71
C SER A 211 1.29 -8.19 7.15
N GLY A 212 1.19 -8.08 5.82
CA GLY A 212 0.64 -6.90 5.15
C GLY A 212 -0.84 -6.64 5.51
N ASN A 213 -1.63 -7.70 5.70
CA ASN A 213 -3.05 -7.60 6.05
C ASN A 213 -3.29 -7.23 7.51
N THR A 214 -2.47 -7.75 8.43
CA THR A 214 -2.60 -7.48 9.88
C THR A 214 -1.98 -6.14 10.27
N GLY A 215 -1.06 -5.61 9.45
CA GLY A 215 -0.21 -4.48 9.81
C GLY A 215 0.69 -4.77 11.01
N LYS A 216 0.83 -6.06 11.35
CA LYS A 216 1.80 -6.55 12.32
C LYS A 216 2.97 -7.06 11.52
N ASP A 217 4.04 -6.32 11.67
CA ASP A 217 5.34 -6.69 11.18
C ASP A 217 5.77 -8.00 11.83
N ILE A 218 6.25 -8.94 11.01
CA ILE A 218 6.87 -10.14 11.55
C ILE A 218 8.27 -9.74 12.00
N LEU A 219 8.47 -9.78 13.32
CA LEU A 219 9.57 -9.12 14.00
C LEU A 219 10.83 -9.97 13.94
N THR A 220 11.89 -9.44 13.35
CA THR A 220 13.24 -9.60 13.88
C THR A 220 13.59 -8.29 14.58
N ASP A 221 14.34 -8.34 15.68
CA ASP A 221 14.61 -7.25 16.64
C ASP A 221 15.29 -5.98 16.05
N GLU A 222 15.53 -5.93 14.73
CA GLU A 222 16.51 -5.06 14.08
C GLU A 222 15.92 -3.99 13.15
N ARG A 223 14.62 -3.67 13.22
CA ARG A 223 13.99 -2.68 12.31
C ARG A 223 14.56 -1.27 12.36
N VAL A 224 15.08 -0.87 13.52
CA VAL A 224 15.82 0.39 13.66
C VAL A 224 17.07 0.32 12.79
N SER A 225 17.81 -0.80 12.83
CA SER A 225 18.96 -1.05 11.94
C SER A 225 18.58 -1.07 10.46
N PHE A 226 17.46 -1.69 10.05
CA PHE A 226 17.08 -1.74 8.64
C PHE A 226 16.84 -0.35 8.02
N ARG A 227 15.99 0.47 8.67
CA ARG A 227 15.67 1.81 8.14
C ARG A 227 16.87 2.75 8.20
N ASP A 228 17.64 2.68 9.28
CA ASP A 228 18.84 3.49 9.45
C ASP A 228 19.93 3.09 8.45
N GLU A 229 20.08 1.80 8.14
CA GLU A 229 21.01 1.30 7.13
C GLU A 229 20.59 1.71 5.71
N ILE A 230 19.29 1.62 5.38
CA ILE A 230 18.78 2.15 4.10
C ILE A 230 19.03 3.65 4.00
N ALA A 231 18.74 4.42 5.06
CA ALA A 231 18.98 5.85 5.09
C ALA A 231 20.48 6.17 4.88
N SER A 232 21.36 5.51 5.63
CA SER A 232 22.82 5.65 5.53
C SER A 232 23.34 5.37 4.12
N ARG A 233 22.99 4.22 3.53
CA ARG A 233 23.41 3.86 2.16
C ARG A 233 22.84 4.82 1.13
N SER A 234 21.56 5.20 1.28
CA SER A 234 20.90 6.13 0.36
C SER A 234 21.55 7.52 0.39
N ALA A 235 22.00 8.00 1.55
CA ALA A 235 22.71 9.26 1.68
C ALA A 235 24.06 9.23 0.95
N THR A 236 24.82 8.13 1.06
CA THR A 236 26.07 7.94 0.31
C THR A 236 25.81 7.92 -1.20
N ILE A 237 24.81 7.17 -1.67
CA ILE A 237 24.42 7.10 -3.09
C ILE A 237 24.01 8.49 -3.60
N ILE A 238 23.16 9.21 -2.87
CA ILE A 238 22.74 10.58 -3.21
C ILE A 238 23.94 11.52 -3.29
N GLY A 239 24.91 11.38 -2.39
CA GLY A 239 26.18 12.13 -2.43
C GLY A 239 26.92 11.90 -3.75
N LYS A 240 27.08 10.65 -4.17
CA LYS A 240 27.71 10.31 -5.45
C LYS A 240 26.89 10.82 -6.66
N ILE A 241 25.57 10.70 -6.63
CA ILE A 241 24.68 11.22 -7.68
C ILE A 241 24.77 12.75 -7.80
N LYS A 242 24.88 13.48 -6.68
CA LYS A 242 25.13 14.93 -6.69
C LYS A 242 26.47 15.26 -7.35
N ARG A 243 27.52 14.49 -7.06
CA ARG A 243 28.83 14.64 -7.69
C ARG A 243 28.76 14.38 -9.19
N PHE A 244 28.05 13.32 -9.60
CA PHE A 244 27.82 13.00 -11.01
C PHE A 244 27.02 14.10 -11.73
N LYS A 245 26.02 14.69 -11.07
CA LYS A 245 25.28 15.85 -11.60
C LYS A 245 26.21 17.01 -11.96
N GLY A 246 27.27 17.23 -11.16
CA GLY A 246 28.27 18.26 -11.44
C GLY A 246 29.09 18.00 -12.71
N LEU A 247 29.22 16.75 -13.14
CA LEU A 247 29.94 16.37 -14.37
C LEU A 247 29.06 16.46 -15.61
N LEU A 248 27.73 16.31 -15.48
CA LEU A 248 26.76 16.30 -16.60
C LEU A 248 26.96 17.42 -17.65
N PRO A 249 27.23 18.69 -17.28
CA PRO A 249 27.42 19.75 -18.26
C PRO A 249 28.59 19.52 -19.24
N ASN A 250 29.56 18.70 -18.85
CA ASN A 250 30.83 18.52 -19.56
C ASN A 250 30.96 17.17 -20.27
N ILE A 251 30.01 16.25 -20.11
CA ILE A 251 30.17 14.83 -20.53
C ILE A 251 29.13 14.35 -21.54
N GLN A 252 28.37 15.25 -22.18
CA GLN A 252 27.41 14.98 -23.27
C GLN A 252 26.74 13.56 -23.27
N PRO A 253 26.13 13.12 -22.16
CA PRO A 253 25.47 11.81 -22.13
C PRO A 253 24.10 11.91 -22.82
N LYS A 254 23.49 10.78 -23.15
CA LYS A 254 22.09 10.77 -23.61
C LYS A 254 21.17 11.42 -22.57
N LYS A 255 20.14 12.15 -23.03
CA LYS A 255 19.28 12.99 -22.19
C LYS A 255 18.67 12.29 -20.97
N TYR A 256 18.32 11.01 -21.08
CA TYR A 256 17.71 10.28 -19.97
C TYR A 256 18.60 10.15 -18.72
N TYR A 257 19.92 10.38 -18.82
CA TYR A 257 20.79 10.45 -17.65
C TYR A 257 20.51 11.69 -16.79
N SER A 258 20.32 12.86 -17.40
CA SER A 258 19.95 14.06 -16.64
C SER A 258 18.59 13.91 -16.00
N ASP A 259 17.60 13.40 -16.74
CA ASP A 259 16.24 13.19 -16.25
C ASP A 259 16.22 12.19 -15.06
N THR A 260 17.03 11.13 -15.16
CA THR A 260 17.20 10.14 -14.09
C THR A 260 17.80 10.77 -12.82
N VAL A 261 18.89 11.52 -12.97
CA VAL A 261 19.57 12.18 -11.85
C VAL A 261 18.65 13.19 -11.17
N GLU A 262 17.90 13.97 -11.94
CA GLU A 262 16.94 14.93 -11.38
C GLU A 262 15.78 14.26 -10.64
N ARG A 263 15.26 13.15 -11.17
CA ARG A 263 14.22 12.36 -10.49
C ARG A 263 14.70 11.85 -9.12
N VAL A 264 15.90 11.30 -9.04
CA VAL A 264 16.45 10.81 -7.76
C VAL A 264 16.66 11.97 -6.80
N LEU A 265 17.27 13.07 -7.24
CA LEU A 265 17.60 14.18 -6.36
C LEU A 265 16.39 14.97 -5.88
N SER A 266 15.32 15.04 -6.68
CA SER A 266 14.05 15.66 -6.27
C SER A 266 13.26 14.80 -5.28
N THR A 267 13.32 13.48 -5.42
CA THR A 267 12.64 12.53 -4.54
C THR A 267 13.42 12.28 -3.24
N GLY A 268 14.75 12.36 -3.31
CA GLY A 268 15.66 12.10 -2.20
C GLY A 268 15.64 10.64 -1.74
N GLU A 269 15.92 10.42 -0.45
CA GLU A 269 16.04 9.08 0.15
C GLU A 269 14.77 8.23 0.02
N LYS A 270 13.61 8.87 -0.12
CA LYS A 270 12.31 8.19 -0.27
C LYS A 270 12.27 7.25 -1.47
N ILE A 271 13.00 7.56 -2.55
CA ILE A 271 13.02 6.73 -3.76
C ILE A 271 13.64 5.36 -3.49
N PHE A 272 14.62 5.30 -2.57
CA PHE A 272 15.28 4.06 -2.17
C PHE A 272 14.42 3.30 -1.16
N LEU A 273 13.77 3.99 -0.23
CA LEU A 273 12.82 3.34 0.71
C LEU A 273 11.66 2.64 -0.01
N SER A 274 11.15 3.25 -1.09
CA SER A 274 10.08 2.70 -1.91
C SER A 274 10.56 1.77 -3.03
N MET A 275 11.87 1.55 -3.18
CA MET A 275 12.48 0.79 -4.28
C MET A 275 12.06 1.29 -5.69
N ASP A 276 11.73 2.58 -5.83
CA ASP A 276 11.33 3.19 -7.12
C ASP A 276 12.55 3.67 -7.90
N ILE A 277 13.58 2.82 -7.97
CA ILE A 277 14.89 3.18 -8.51
C ILE A 277 14.82 3.19 -10.05
N PRO A 278 15.24 4.27 -10.73
CA PRO A 278 15.24 4.31 -12.19
C PRO A 278 16.08 3.19 -12.80
N SER A 279 15.53 2.49 -13.78
CA SER A 279 16.17 1.35 -14.47
C SER A 279 17.53 1.68 -15.08
N ARG A 280 17.82 2.96 -15.35
CA ARG A 280 19.11 3.40 -15.87
C ARG A 280 20.28 3.04 -14.95
N PHE A 281 20.07 3.04 -13.63
CA PHE A 281 21.08 2.64 -12.67
C PHE A 281 21.38 1.15 -12.70
N ALA A 282 20.65 0.32 -13.45
CA ALA A 282 20.98 -1.09 -13.65
C ALA A 282 22.17 -1.30 -14.61
N TYR A 283 22.53 -0.28 -15.39
CA TYR A 283 23.62 -0.36 -16.37
C TYR A 283 24.88 0.32 -15.84
N GLU A 284 26.00 -0.39 -15.90
CA GLU A 284 27.29 0.05 -15.33
C GLU A 284 27.99 1.13 -16.19
N THR A 285 27.64 1.24 -17.47
CA THR A 285 28.29 2.17 -18.41
C THR A 285 27.38 3.33 -18.83
N ILE A 286 28.01 4.47 -19.14
CA ILE A 286 27.34 5.65 -19.67
C ILE A 286 27.20 5.54 -21.19
N GLU A 287 26.01 5.86 -21.69
CA GLU A 287 25.78 6.03 -23.12
C GLU A 287 25.86 7.50 -23.50
N TYR A 288 26.90 7.82 -24.27
CA TYR A 288 27.17 9.14 -24.80
C TYR A 288 26.41 9.41 -26.11
N ILE A 289 26.22 10.68 -26.45
CA ILE A 289 25.73 11.04 -27.80
C ILE A 289 26.80 10.72 -28.85
N LYS A 290 26.38 10.69 -30.12
CA LYS A 290 27.30 10.43 -31.23
C LYS A 290 28.43 11.47 -31.24
N ASP A 291 29.66 11.01 -31.41
CA ASP A 291 30.89 11.82 -31.50
C ASP A 291 31.33 12.52 -30.19
N ALA A 292 30.70 12.22 -29.05
CA ALA A 292 31.14 12.72 -27.75
C ALA A 292 32.36 11.93 -27.22
N GLU A 293 33.29 12.65 -26.58
CA GLU A 293 34.43 12.04 -25.90
C GLU A 293 34.00 11.34 -24.61
N ILE A 294 34.54 10.14 -24.39
CA ILE A 294 34.30 9.37 -23.17
C ILE A 294 34.96 10.07 -21.99
N ASN A 295 34.21 10.22 -20.89
CA ASN A 295 34.73 10.81 -19.67
C ASN A 295 34.97 9.73 -18.61
N ALA A 296 36.25 9.38 -18.42
CA ALA A 296 36.65 8.31 -17.51
C ALA A 296 36.24 8.56 -16.04
N GLU A 297 36.28 9.81 -15.56
CA GLU A 297 35.86 10.15 -14.19
C GLU A 297 34.35 9.89 -14.01
N ALA A 298 33.55 10.29 -15.00
CA ALA A 298 32.11 10.08 -14.97
C ALA A 298 31.74 8.59 -15.05
N ASP A 299 32.39 7.82 -15.92
CA ASP A 299 32.15 6.38 -16.05
C ASP A 299 32.49 5.62 -14.75
N VAL A 300 33.64 5.93 -14.13
CA VAL A 300 34.02 5.33 -12.84
C VAL A 300 32.98 5.68 -11.77
N LEU A 301 32.61 6.96 -11.66
CA LEU A 301 31.62 7.39 -10.67
C LEU A 301 30.23 6.74 -10.91
N TRP A 302 29.83 6.57 -12.17
CA TRP A 302 28.57 5.92 -12.53
C TRP A 302 28.60 4.41 -12.21
N SER A 303 29.70 3.72 -12.49
CA SER A 303 29.92 2.33 -12.10
C SER A 303 29.86 2.16 -10.57
N GLU A 304 30.45 3.07 -9.81
CA GLU A 304 30.36 3.05 -8.34
C GLU A 304 28.92 3.25 -7.84
N ILE A 305 28.17 4.20 -8.42
CA ILE A 305 26.76 4.42 -8.08
C ILE A 305 25.94 3.16 -8.36
N ASN A 306 26.14 2.53 -9.53
CA ASN A 306 25.49 1.28 -9.90
C ASN A 306 25.76 0.18 -8.85
N LYS A 307 27.03 -0.01 -8.44
CA LYS A 307 27.43 -1.01 -7.44
C LYS A 307 26.79 -0.75 -6.07
N ASP A 308 26.79 0.50 -5.62
CA ASP A 308 26.19 0.88 -4.34
C ASP A 308 24.66 0.67 -4.36
N ILE A 309 24.00 1.02 -5.46
CA ILE A 309 22.56 0.78 -5.65
C ILE A 309 22.26 -0.71 -5.64
N LYS A 310 23.06 -1.53 -6.34
CA LYS A 310 22.90 -2.98 -6.34
C LYS A 310 23.04 -3.56 -4.93
N SER A 311 24.07 -3.15 -4.20
CA SER A 311 24.29 -3.54 -2.80
C SER A 311 23.14 -3.11 -1.88
N LEU A 312 22.56 -1.92 -2.10
CA LEU A 312 21.36 -1.47 -1.37
C LEU A 312 20.14 -2.33 -1.69
N CYS A 313 19.92 -2.66 -2.97
CA CYS A 313 18.84 -3.55 -3.38
C CYS A 313 19.00 -4.93 -2.76
N ASP A 314 20.20 -5.52 -2.79
CA ASP A 314 20.47 -6.82 -2.17
C ASP A 314 20.17 -6.78 -0.67
N PHE A 315 20.66 -5.75 0.05
CA PHE A 315 20.35 -5.54 1.46
C PHE A 315 18.83 -5.41 1.71
N TYR A 316 18.12 -4.68 0.86
CA TYR A 316 16.67 -4.53 0.97
C TYR A 316 15.96 -5.88 0.77
N MET A 317 16.36 -6.66 -0.23
CA MET A 317 15.77 -7.97 -0.50
C MET A 317 16.02 -8.95 0.65
N GLU A 318 17.21 -8.91 1.22
CA GLU A 318 17.57 -9.75 2.37
C GLU A 318 16.79 -9.40 3.64
N ASN A 319 16.64 -8.11 3.95
CA ASN A 319 16.15 -7.67 5.25
C ASN A 319 14.65 -7.31 5.25
N TYR A 320 14.07 -7.01 4.09
CA TYR A 320 12.63 -6.78 3.99
C TYR A 320 11.88 -8.06 3.62
N TYR A 321 12.34 -8.78 2.59
CA TYR A 321 11.70 -10.01 2.12
C TYR A 321 12.28 -11.26 2.76
N GLY A 322 13.55 -11.26 3.17
CA GLY A 322 14.21 -12.45 3.72
C GLY A 322 13.74 -12.81 5.13
N VAL A 323 13.24 -11.84 5.91
CA VAL A 323 12.67 -12.07 7.26
C VAL A 323 11.60 -13.16 7.25
N TYR A 324 10.87 -13.28 6.14
CA TYR A 324 9.83 -14.30 5.98
C TYR A 324 10.38 -15.71 5.72
N SER A 325 11.63 -15.81 5.27
CA SER A 325 12.37 -17.07 5.15
C SER A 325 13.01 -17.50 6.49
N TYR A 326 13.32 -16.54 7.37
CA TYR A 326 13.90 -16.80 8.70
C TYR A 326 12.85 -17.08 9.79
N LEU A 327 11.55 -17.05 9.48
CA LEU A 327 10.50 -17.32 10.46
C LEU A 327 10.48 -18.75 11.03
N TYR A 328 11.25 -19.64 10.42
CA TYR A 328 11.43 -21.01 10.86
C TYR A 328 12.80 -21.25 11.52
N SER A 329 13.61 -20.21 11.77
CA SER A 329 14.85 -20.26 12.56
C SER A 329 14.62 -19.97 14.04
#